data_AF-K6FP46-F1
#
_entry.id   AF-K6FP46-F1
#
_cell.length_a   1.000
_cell.length_b   1.000
_cell.length_c   1.000
_cell.angle_alpha   90.00
_cell.angle_beta   90.00
_cell.angle_gamma   90.00
#
_symmetry.space_group_name_H-M   'P 1'
#
loop_
_entity.id
_entity.type
_entity.pdbx_description
1 polymer ?
#
loop_
_entity_poly.entity_id
_entity_poly.type
_entity_poly.pdbx_seq_one_letter_code
_entity_poly.pdbx_strand_id
1 'polypeptide(L)'
;MKHLAATIALSCLTLLAACSLGGPSDAEVELAFRSAIQRNDILGLLSNTMTIERFVVDKKERKADGVYEATVTIVSSAALGPLSVGGARQTTLRLKKIDDRWVVLQ
;
A
#
# COMPACT_ATOMS: atom_id res chain seq x y z
N MET A 1 -35.75 -27.68 -18.13
CA MET A 1 -34.87 -26.49 -18.21
C MET A 1 -34.82 -25.70 -16.89
N LYS A 2 -34.67 -26.35 -15.72
CA LYS A 2 -34.70 -25.68 -14.40
C LYS A 2 -33.47 -25.95 -13.52
N HIS A 3 -32.59 -26.86 -13.93
CA HIS A 3 -31.42 -27.29 -13.14
C HIS A 3 -30.10 -26.58 -13.53
N LEU A 4 -30.11 -25.75 -14.58
CA LEU A 4 -28.91 -25.03 -15.06
C LEU A 4 -28.67 -23.70 -14.32
N ALA A 5 -29.70 -23.12 -13.73
CA ALA A 5 -29.59 -21.85 -13.00
C ALA A 5 -28.97 -22.02 -11.60
N ALA A 6 -29.09 -23.19 -10.99
CA ALA A 6 -28.61 -23.46 -9.64
C ALA A 6 -27.07 -23.60 -9.58
N THR A 7 -26.44 -24.08 -10.65
CA THR A 7 -24.99 -24.32 -10.69
C THR A 7 -24.19 -23.02 -10.86
N ILE A 8 -24.76 -22.01 -11.52
CA ILE A 8 -24.13 -20.69 -11.71
C ILE A 8 -24.14 -19.87 -10.41
N ALA A 9 -25.18 -20.01 -9.59
CA ALA A 9 -25.25 -19.36 -8.28
C ALA A 9 -24.20 -19.91 -7.30
N LEU A 10 -23.87 -21.21 -7.39
CA LEU A 10 -22.89 -21.85 -6.51
C LEU A 10 -21.44 -21.47 -6.86
N SER A 11 -21.15 -21.12 -8.12
CA SER A 11 -19.81 -20.66 -8.55
C SER A 11 -19.46 -19.25 -8.10
N CYS A 12 -20.43 -18.41 -7.71
CA CYS A 12 -20.13 -17.06 -7.16
C CYS A 12 -19.65 -17.09 -5.71
N LEU A 13 -19.93 -18.17 -4.95
CA LEU A 13 -19.54 -18.28 -3.55
C LEU A 13 -18.08 -18.70 -3.35
N THR A 14 -17.41 -19.26 -4.37
CA THR A 14 -15.99 -19.64 -4.28
C THR A 14 -15.02 -18.52 -4.65
N LEU A 15 -15.51 -17.40 -5.21
CA LEU A 15 -14.69 -16.23 -5.56
C LEU A 15 -14.36 -15.31 -4.37
N LEU A 16 -15.03 -15.48 -3.22
CA LEU A 16 -14.73 -14.70 -2.00
C LEU A 16 -13.57 -15.27 -1.18
N ALA A 17 -13.08 -16.48 -1.49
CA ALA A 17 -12.05 -17.16 -0.71
C ALA A 17 -10.60 -16.91 -1.19
N ALA A 18 -10.38 -16.02 -2.16
CA ALA A 18 -9.05 -15.71 -2.70
C ALA A 18 -8.32 -14.53 -2.01
N CYS A 19 -8.91 -13.85 -1.02
CA CYS A 19 -8.49 -12.49 -0.64
C CYS A 19 -7.57 -12.33 0.58
N SER A 20 -6.93 -13.37 1.14
CA SER A 20 -6.03 -13.16 2.29
C SER A 20 -4.76 -14.01 2.37
N LEU A 21 -4.42 -14.76 1.32
CA LEU A 21 -3.17 -15.53 1.27
C LEU A 21 -2.06 -14.85 0.43
N GLY A 22 -2.41 -13.81 -0.32
CA GLY A 22 -1.45 -12.97 -1.03
C GLY A 22 -0.86 -11.91 -0.11
N GLY A 23 0.46 -11.67 -0.23
CA GLY A 23 1.07 -10.46 0.34
C GLY A 23 0.49 -9.19 -0.29
N PRO A 24 0.86 -8.01 0.20
CA PRO A 24 0.34 -6.76 -0.33
C PRO A 24 0.71 -6.59 -1.80
N SER A 25 -0.25 -6.15 -2.60
CA SER A 25 -0.01 -5.58 -3.93
C SER A 25 0.77 -4.26 -3.82
N ASP A 26 1.40 -3.82 -4.90
CA ASP A 26 2.22 -2.60 -4.89
C ASP A 26 1.36 -1.36 -4.59
N ALA A 27 0.11 -1.36 -5.09
CA ALA A 27 -0.87 -0.32 -4.80
C ALA A 27 -1.26 -0.30 -3.31
N GLU A 28 -1.39 -1.45 -2.66
CA GLU A 28 -1.65 -1.52 -1.21
C GLU A 28 -0.44 -1.05 -0.38
N VAL A 29 0.78 -1.35 -0.82
CA VAL A 29 2.01 -0.83 -0.18
C VAL A 29 2.05 0.69 -0.27
N GLU A 30 1.79 1.25 -1.46
CA GLU A 30 1.77 2.70 -1.67
C GLU A 30 0.67 3.37 -0.86
N LEU A 31 -0.54 2.80 -0.85
CA LEU A 31 -1.66 3.31 -0.09
C LEU A 31 -1.36 3.30 1.42
N ALA A 32 -0.79 2.21 1.93
CA ALA A 32 -0.38 2.10 3.32
C ALA A 32 0.66 3.16 3.69
N PHE A 33 1.63 3.41 2.80
CA PHE A 33 2.65 4.44 2.97
C PHE A 33 2.05 5.85 2.99
N ARG A 34 1.23 6.21 1.99
CA ARG A 34 0.56 7.51 1.93
C ARG A 34 -0.32 7.75 3.14
N SER A 35 -1.04 6.73 3.59
CA SER A 35 -1.87 6.76 4.81
C SER A 35 -1.03 6.93 6.08
N ALA A 36 0.19 6.40 6.11
CA ALA A 36 1.12 6.61 7.23
C ALA A 36 1.67 8.04 7.25
N ILE A 37 2.02 8.61 6.10
CA ILE A 37 2.42 10.02 6.01
C ILE A 37 1.28 10.94 6.46
N GLN A 38 0.06 10.74 5.93
CA GLN A 38 -1.09 11.57 6.30
C GLN A 38 -1.40 11.51 7.80
N ARG A 39 -1.26 10.35 8.44
CA ARG A 39 -1.43 10.22 9.90
C ARG A 39 -0.38 10.99 10.69
N ASN A 40 0.84 11.08 10.19
CA ASN A 40 1.91 11.84 10.84
C ASN A 40 1.87 13.34 10.48
N ASP A 41 1.22 13.70 9.39
CA ASP A 41 1.04 15.07 8.92
C ASP A 41 -0.26 15.70 9.46
N ILE A 42 -0.42 15.65 10.79
CA ILE A 42 -1.62 16.15 11.50
C ILE A 42 -1.88 17.64 11.23
N LEU A 43 -0.83 18.40 10.87
CA LEU A 43 -0.90 19.83 10.57
C LEU A 43 -0.97 20.15 9.07
N GLY A 44 -0.98 19.14 8.18
CA GLY A 44 -1.05 19.33 6.72
C GLY A 44 0.16 20.06 6.12
N LEU A 45 1.28 20.10 6.83
CA LEU A 45 2.47 20.84 6.43
C LEU A 45 3.31 20.02 5.44
N LEU A 46 3.40 18.70 5.63
CA LEU A 46 4.22 17.84 4.78
C LEU A 46 3.53 17.54 3.45
N SER A 47 2.21 17.29 3.46
CA SER A 47 1.42 16.95 2.27
C SER A 47 1.25 18.11 1.30
N ASN A 48 1.20 19.35 1.79
CA ASN A 48 1.17 20.54 0.92
C ASN A 48 2.54 20.89 0.32
N THR A 49 3.62 20.48 0.99
CA THR A 49 4.98 20.88 0.59
C THR A 49 5.68 19.79 -0.21
N MET A 50 5.36 18.51 0.02
CA MET A 50 6.03 17.35 -0.57
C MET A 50 5.10 16.62 -1.56
N THR A 51 5.52 16.59 -2.83
CA THR A 51 4.87 15.82 -3.89
C THR A 51 5.63 14.51 -4.10
N ILE A 52 4.92 13.38 -4.01
CA ILE A 52 5.47 12.07 -4.42
C ILE A 52 5.27 11.95 -5.93
N GLU A 53 6.37 12.02 -6.69
CA GLU A 53 6.37 11.93 -8.15
C GLU A 53 6.35 10.48 -8.63
N ARG A 54 7.07 9.60 -7.92
CA ARG A 54 7.13 8.18 -8.25
C ARG A 54 7.27 7.34 -6.99
N PHE A 55 6.53 6.24 -6.94
CA PHE A 55 6.62 5.23 -5.89
C PHE A 55 6.90 3.88 -6.55
N VAL A 56 8.03 3.25 -6.22
CA VAL A 56 8.44 1.97 -6.80
C VAL A 56 8.60 0.98 -5.66
N VAL A 57 7.97 -0.19 -5.79
CA VAL A 57 8.18 -1.31 -4.86
C VAL A 57 9.27 -2.21 -5.46
N ASP A 58 10.46 -2.15 -4.89
CA ASP A 58 11.63 -2.89 -5.40
C ASP A 58 11.59 -4.36 -4.99
N LYS A 59 11.15 -4.63 -3.76
CA LYS A 59 11.15 -5.98 -3.18
C LYS A 59 10.07 -6.12 -2.12
N LYS A 60 9.42 -7.28 -2.07
CA LYS A 60 8.48 -7.66 -1.01
C LYS A 60 8.88 -9.01 -0.42
N GLU A 61 8.99 -9.07 0.90
CA GLU A 61 9.32 -10.28 1.64
C GLU A 61 8.32 -10.52 2.75
N ARG A 62 7.85 -11.76 2.88
CA ARG A 62 7.08 -12.18 4.05
C ARG A 62 8.04 -12.46 5.21
N LYS A 63 7.79 -11.87 6.37
CA LYS A 63 8.48 -12.14 7.63
C LYS A 63 7.59 -12.97 8.56
N ALA A 64 8.11 -13.26 9.75
CA ALA A 64 7.36 -13.91 10.82
C ALA A 64 6.11 -13.10 11.22
N ASP A 65 5.16 -13.76 11.87
CA ASP A 65 3.99 -13.14 12.52
C ASP A 65 3.06 -12.34 11.59
N GLY A 66 3.07 -12.68 10.30
CA GLY A 66 2.23 -12.05 9.28
C GLY A 66 2.69 -10.64 8.88
N VAL A 67 3.90 -10.25 9.26
CA VAL A 67 4.52 -8.99 8.82
C VAL A 67 5.12 -9.17 7.43
N TYR A 68 4.98 -8.17 6.59
CA TYR A 68 5.65 -8.07 5.29
C TYR A 68 6.63 -6.91 5.30
N GLU A 69 7.80 -7.10 4.71
CA GLU A 69 8.75 -6.03 4.45
C GLU A 69 8.72 -5.67 2.97
N ALA A 70 8.50 -4.40 2.66
CA ALA A 70 8.54 -3.87 1.31
C ALA A 70 9.68 -2.86 1.22
N THR A 71 10.71 -3.14 0.42
CA THR A 71 11.70 -2.13 0.04
C THR A 71 11.11 -1.28 -1.06
N VAL A 72 11.04 0.02 -0.84
CA VAL A 72 10.42 0.97 -1.75
C VAL A 72 11.39 2.11 -2.06
N THR A 73 11.38 2.55 -3.31
CA THR A 73 12.07 3.75 -3.75
C THR A 73 11.04 4.84 -4.01
N ILE A 74 11.15 5.93 -3.27
CA ILE A 74 10.25 7.08 -3.32
C ILE A 74 11.01 8.23 -3.97
N VAL A 75 10.52 8.71 -5.10
CA VAL A 75 10.98 9.95 -5.71
C VAL A 75 9.98 11.03 -5.33
N SER A 76 10.48 12.06 -4.66
CA SER A 76 9.66 13.17 -4.19
C SER A 76 10.35 14.49 -4.40
N SER A 77 9.56 15.52 -4.67
CA SER A 77 10.00 16.91 -4.68
C SER A 77 9.26 17.69 -3.61
N ALA A 78 9.97 18.63 -2.98
CA ALA A 78 9.38 19.57 -2.04
C ALA A 78 9.58 21.01 -2.53
N ALA A 79 8.51 21.79 -2.56
CA ALA A 79 8.56 23.20 -2.93
C ALA A 79 8.83 24.06 -1.69
N LEU A 80 9.99 24.72 -1.65
CA LEU A 80 10.38 25.66 -0.60
C LEU A 80 10.47 27.06 -1.20
N GLY A 81 9.33 27.74 -1.30
CA GLY A 81 9.23 29.04 -1.97
C GLY A 81 9.54 28.92 -3.47
N PRO A 82 10.47 29.70 -4.04
CA PRO A 82 10.83 29.61 -5.46
C PRO A 82 11.75 28.41 -5.78
N LEU A 83 12.21 27.65 -4.78
CA LEU A 83 13.13 26.53 -4.96
C LEU A 83 12.37 25.21 -4.87
N SER A 84 12.68 24.27 -5.77
CA SER A 84 12.22 22.88 -5.69
C SER A 84 13.38 21.98 -5.30
N VAL A 85 13.23 21.23 -4.22
CA VAL A 85 14.21 20.26 -3.74
C VAL A 85 13.67 18.86 -4.02
N GLY A 86 14.21 18.21 -5.05
CA GLY A 86 13.89 16.83 -5.43
C GLY A 86 14.88 15.82 -4.87
N GLY A 87 14.41 14.61 -4.58
CA GLY A 87 15.27 13.51 -4.15
C GLY A 87 14.61 12.14 -4.32
N ALA A 88 15.45 11.13 -4.55
CA ALA A 88 15.05 9.73 -4.50
C ALA A 88 15.56 9.12 -3.19
N ARG A 89 14.66 8.49 -2.43
CA ARG A 89 14.99 7.80 -1.19
C ARG A 89 14.49 6.36 -1.26
N GLN A 90 15.40 5.41 -1.01
CA GLN A 90 15.01 4.02 -0.78
C GLN A 90 14.80 3.79 0.72
N THR A 91 13.75 3.07 1.09
CA THR A 91 13.41 2.73 2.48
C THR A 91 12.70 1.39 2.54
N THR A 92 12.78 0.71 3.68
CA THR A 92 12.02 -0.53 3.94
C THR A 92 10.82 -0.23 4.82
N LEU A 93 9.64 -0.64 4.38
CA LEU A 93 8.37 -0.52 5.10
C LEU A 93 8.01 -1.87 5.71
N ARG A 94 7.68 -1.89 7.00
CA ARG A 94 7.10 -3.07 7.65
C ARG A 94 5.59 -2.94 7.60
N LEU A 95 4.88 -3.94 7.10
CA LEU A 95 3.46 -3.90 6.81
C LEU A 95 2.76 -5.05 7.50
N LYS A 96 1.57 -4.82 8.05
CA LYS A 96 0.71 -5.87 8.59
C LYS A 96 -0.73 -5.64 8.15
N LYS A 97 -1.43 -6.73 7.82
CA LYS A 97 -2.86 -6.67 7.53
C LYS A 97 -3.64 -6.53 8.84
N ILE A 98 -4.38 -5.44 9.00
CA ILE A 98 -5.25 -5.13 10.15
C ILE A 98 -6.60 -4.70 9.56
N ASP A 99 -7.68 -5.35 9.99
CA ASP A 99 -9.05 -5.06 9.52
C ASP A 99 -9.15 -4.97 7.99
N ASP A 100 -8.59 -5.98 7.31
CA ASP A 100 -8.51 -6.10 5.86
C ASP A 100 -7.69 -5.03 5.12
N ARG A 101 -6.94 -4.19 5.85
CA ARG A 101 -6.06 -3.15 5.28
C ARG A 101 -4.60 -3.38 5.65
N TRP A 102 -3.69 -3.13 4.71
CA TRP A 102 -2.27 -3.12 5.01
C TRP A 102 -1.89 -1.81 5.70
N VAL A 103 -1.23 -1.93 6.85
CA VAL A 103 -0.80 -0.80 7.69
C VAL A 103 0.70 -0.85 7.88
N VAL A 104 1.36 0.30 7.72
CA VAL A 104 2.79 0.43 8.04
C VAL A 104 2.98 0.39 9.56
N LEU A 105 3.80 -0.54 10.02
CA LEU A 105 4.32 -0.63 11.38
C LEU A 105 5.59 0.24 11.43
N GLN A 106 5.60 1.30 12.24
CA GLN A 106 6.77 2.18 12.41
C GLN A 106 7.98 1.43 12.99
#